data_AF-A0A1J3GHN1-F1
#
_entry.id   AF-A0A1J3GHN1-F1
#
_cell.length_a   1.000
_cell.length_b   1.000
_cell.length_c   1.000
_cell.angle_alpha   90.00
_cell.angle_beta   90.00
_cell.angle_gamma   90.00
#
_symmetry.space_group_name_H-M   'P 1'
#
loop_
_entity.id
_entity.type
_entity.pdbx_description
1 polymer ?
#
loop_
_entity_poly.entity_id
_entity_poly.type
_entity_poly.pdbx_seq_one_letter_code
_entity_poly.pdbx_strand_id
1 'polypeptide(L)'
;EGVGCNENSMSLVISSCGLLKDESLGHQLIGQVIKSGLESKLAVENSLIYMFGNLGDVGYAYYIFDQMSERDTISWNSIAAAYAQNGHFEESFWIFHLMRHFHDEVNSTTVSTLLSVLGHVDHQKWGRGIHGLVVKMGFDSVV
;
A
#
# COMPACT_ATOMS: atom_id res chain seq x y z
N GLU A 1 -8.83 -32.92 -10.08
CA GLU A 1 -8.80 -32.37 -8.71
C GLU A 1 -8.29 -30.94 -8.80
N GLY A 2 -9.03 -29.98 -8.23
CA GLY A 2 -8.69 -28.57 -8.33
C GLY A 2 -7.49 -28.26 -7.44
N VAL A 3 -6.42 -27.72 -8.02
CA VAL A 3 -5.33 -27.12 -7.25
C VAL A 3 -5.96 -25.98 -6.44
N GLY A 4 -6.07 -26.15 -5.13
CA GLY A 4 -6.54 -25.09 -4.24
C GLY A 4 -5.67 -23.87 -4.43
N CYS A 5 -6.28 -22.71 -4.65
CA CYS A 5 -5.54 -21.46 -4.79
C CYS A 5 -4.81 -21.20 -3.46
N ASN A 6 -3.48 -21.29 -3.46
CA ASN A 6 -2.67 -20.95 -2.29
C ASN A 6 -2.50 -19.42 -2.21
N GLU A 7 -2.06 -18.93 -1.05
CA GLU A 7 -1.92 -17.48 -0.78
C GLU A 7 -1.10 -16.74 -1.84
N ASN A 8 -0.02 -17.34 -2.33
CA ASN A 8 0.85 -16.76 -3.37
C ASN A 8 0.15 -16.67 -4.73
N SER A 9 -0.62 -17.69 -5.11
CA SER A 9 -1.40 -17.67 -6.35
C SER A 9 -2.51 -16.63 -6.30
N MET A 10 -3.19 -16.51 -5.16
CA MET A 10 -4.24 -15.54 -4.93
C MET A 10 -3.69 -14.10 -4.97
N SER A 11 -2.57 -13.87 -4.30
CA SER A 11 -1.85 -12.59 -4.28
C SER A 11 -1.44 -12.13 -5.68
N LEU A 12 -0.92 -13.05 -6.50
CA LEU A 12 -0.52 -12.76 -7.89
C LEU A 12 -1.73 -12.41 -8.77
N VAL A 13 -2.84 -13.13 -8.64
CA VAL A 13 -4.07 -12.86 -9.38
C VAL A 13 -4.62 -11.49 -9.01
N ILE A 14 -4.72 -11.19 -7.70
CA ILE A 14 -5.21 -9.91 -7.19
C ILE A 14 -4.33 -8.75 -7.70
N SER A 15 -3.01 -8.90 -7.60
CA SER A 15 -2.07 -7.87 -8.06
C SER A 15 -2.17 -7.63 -9.57
N SER A 16 -2.34 -8.70 -10.35
CA SER A 16 -2.52 -8.62 -11.81
C SER A 16 -3.85 -7.95 -12.18
N CYS A 17 -4.92 -8.21 -11.42
CA CYS A 17 -6.23 -7.59 -11.64
C CYS A 17 -6.20 -6.09 -11.30
N GLY A 18 -5.42 -5.69 -10.30
CA GLY A 18 -5.15 -4.28 -10.01
C GLY A 18 -4.56 -3.52 -11.20
N LEU A 19 -3.75 -4.18 -12.03
CA LEU A 19 -3.18 -3.58 -13.25
C LEU A 19 -4.20 -3.42 -14.38
N LEU A 20 -5.21 -4.30 -14.44
CA LEU A 20 -6.25 -4.28 -15.47
C LEU A 20 -7.33 -3.23 -15.23
N LYS A 21 -7.35 -2.60 -14.04
CA LYS A 21 -8.31 -1.57 -13.62
C LYS A 21 -9.79 -1.97 -13.76
N ASP A 22 -10.10 -3.25 -13.63
CA ASP A 22 -11.48 -3.75 -13.66
C ASP A 22 -12.06 -3.82 -12.24
N GLU A 23 -12.91 -2.84 -11.92
CA GLU A 23 -13.54 -2.69 -10.60
C GLU A 23 -14.54 -3.81 -10.28
N SER A 24 -15.22 -4.34 -11.30
CA SER A 24 -16.16 -5.46 -11.15
C SER A 24 -15.41 -6.74 -10.78
N LEU A 25 -14.25 -6.95 -11.39
CA LEU A 25 -13.37 -8.08 -11.05
C LEU A 25 -12.80 -7.96 -9.63
N GLY A 26 -12.46 -6.75 -9.18
CA GLY A 26 -11.96 -6.51 -7.82
C GLY A 26 -12.92 -6.99 -6.73
N HIS A 27 -14.22 -6.70 -6.87
CA HIS A 27 -15.24 -7.17 -5.91
C HIS A 27 -15.48 -8.69 -5.98
N GLN A 28 -15.42 -9.28 -7.17
CA GLN A 28 -15.55 -10.74 -7.33
C GLN A 28 -14.39 -11.49 -6.65
N LEU A 29 -13.17 -10.93 -6.70
CA LEU A 29 -12.00 -11.50 -6.05
C LEU A 29 -12.14 -11.54 -4.53
N ILE A 30 -12.77 -10.53 -3.91
CA ILE A 30 -13.08 -10.59 -2.47
C ILE A 30 -13.97 -11.80 -2.15
N GLY A 31 -15.03 -12.00 -2.93
CA GLY A 31 -15.91 -13.16 -2.75
C GLY A 31 -15.16 -14.49 -2.86
N GLN A 32 -14.20 -14.57 -3.79
CA GLN A 32 -13.35 -15.75 -3.97
C GLN A 32 -12.34 -15.95 -2.82
N VAL A 33 -11.77 -14.87 -2.30
CA VAL A 33 -10.86 -14.88 -1.13
C VAL A 33 -11.59 -15.44 0.09
N ILE A 34 -12.77 -14.91 0.40
CA ILE A 34 -13.60 -15.35 1.53
C ILE A 34 -14.00 -16.82 1.35
N LYS A 35 -14.45 -17.19 0.15
CA LYS A 35 -14.84 -18.58 -0.14
C LYS A 35 -13.66 -19.57 0.02
N SER A 36 -12.44 -19.09 -0.17
CA SER A 36 -11.22 -19.89 -0.05
C SER A 36 -10.65 -19.91 1.38
N GLY A 37 -11.22 -19.14 2.32
CA GLY A 37 -10.75 -19.05 3.70
C GLY A 37 -9.39 -18.35 3.83
N LEU A 38 -9.07 -17.43 2.92
CA LEU A 38 -7.78 -16.73 2.87
C LEU A 38 -7.88 -15.25 3.24
N GLU A 39 -9.05 -14.80 3.71
CA GLU A 39 -9.34 -13.39 4.02
C GLU A 39 -8.47 -12.80 5.13
N SER A 40 -7.95 -13.63 6.04
CA SER A 40 -7.07 -13.22 7.14
C SER A 40 -5.59 -13.49 6.86
N LYS A 41 -5.23 -13.80 5.61
CA LYS A 41 -3.84 -14.01 5.23
C LYS A 41 -3.21 -12.68 4.88
N LEU A 42 -2.18 -12.29 5.64
CA LEU A 42 -1.44 -11.03 5.50
C LEU A 42 -1.04 -10.73 4.04
N ALA A 43 -0.53 -11.74 3.32
CA ALA A 43 -0.15 -11.58 1.91
C ALA A 43 -1.34 -11.27 0.98
N VAL A 44 -2.52 -11.82 1.27
CA VAL A 44 -3.75 -11.60 0.52
C VAL A 44 -4.31 -10.21 0.82
N GLU A 45 -4.37 -9.82 2.10
CA GLU A 45 -4.79 -8.48 2.52
C GLU A 45 -3.89 -7.39 1.90
N ASN A 46 -2.57 -7.57 1.92
CA ASN A 46 -1.60 -6.68 1.27
C ASN A 46 -1.88 -6.55 -0.24
N SER A 47 -2.14 -7.66 -0.93
CA SER A 47 -2.49 -7.62 -2.35
C SER A 47 -3.81 -6.91 -2.62
N LEU A 48 -4.82 -7.07 -1.76
CA LEU A 48 -6.10 -6.39 -1.91
C LEU A 48 -5.93 -4.87 -1.73
N ILE A 49 -5.17 -4.42 -0.72
CA ILE A 49 -4.83 -2.99 -0.53
C ILE A 49 -4.20 -2.43 -1.81
N TYR A 50 -3.19 -3.13 -2.35
CA TYR A 50 -2.53 -2.73 -3.59
C TYR A 50 -3.51 -2.64 -4.78
N MET A 51 -4.38 -3.66 -4.95
CA MET A 51 -5.36 -3.69 -6.02
C MET A 51 -6.33 -2.51 -5.95
N PHE A 52 -6.94 -2.27 -4.78
CA PHE A 52 -7.89 -1.18 -4.60
C PHE A 52 -7.22 0.20 -4.74
N GLY A 53 -5.98 0.34 -4.30
CA GLY A 53 -5.16 1.52 -4.57
C GLY A 53 -4.98 1.78 -6.07
N ASN A 54 -4.72 0.75 -6.88
CA ASN A 54 -4.58 0.88 -8.34
C ASN A 54 -5.90 1.15 -9.07
N LEU A 55 -7.01 0.69 -8.51
CA LEU A 55 -8.36 1.01 -8.98
C LEU A 55 -8.79 2.44 -8.63
N GLY A 56 -8.08 3.10 -7.71
CA GLY A 56 -8.40 4.44 -7.21
C GLY A 56 -9.41 4.45 -6.07
N ASP A 57 -9.88 3.28 -5.63
CA ASP A 57 -10.72 3.15 -4.44
C ASP A 57 -9.85 3.06 -3.18
N VAL A 58 -9.23 4.18 -2.85
CA VAL A 58 -8.36 4.30 -1.67
C VAL A 58 -9.15 4.13 -0.37
N GLY A 59 -10.44 4.47 -0.37
CA GLY A 59 -11.32 4.27 0.77
C GLY A 59 -11.45 2.79 1.13
N TYR A 60 -11.67 1.94 0.13
CA TYR A 60 -11.73 0.49 0.35
C TYR A 60 -10.35 -0.11 0.68
N ALA A 61 -9.28 0.38 0.05
CA ALA A 61 -7.91 -0.01 0.42
C ALA A 61 -7.62 0.29 1.91
N TYR A 62 -8.02 1.47 2.40
CA TYR A 62 -7.88 1.83 3.79
C TYR A 62 -8.77 1.01 4.72
N TYR A 63 -10.01 0.72 4.30
CA TYR A 63 -10.91 -0.15 5.05
C TYR A 63 -10.27 -1.52 5.31
N ILE A 64 -9.70 -2.16 4.29
CA ILE A 64 -8.99 -3.43 4.46
C ILE A 64 -7.84 -3.26 5.45
N PHE A 65 -6.99 -2.24 5.23
CA PHE A 65 -5.86 -1.94 6.10
C PHE A 65 -6.26 -1.74 7.57
N ASP A 66 -7.39 -1.08 7.84
CA ASP A 66 -7.92 -0.84 9.19
C ASP A 66 -8.44 -2.13 9.85
N GLN A 67 -8.97 -3.07 9.08
CA GLN A 67 -9.47 -4.34 9.57
C GLN A 67 -8.37 -5.41 9.81
N MET A 68 -7.15 -5.22 9.30
CA MET A 68 -6.04 -6.16 9.49
C MET A 68 -5.70 -6.34 10.98
N SER A 69 -5.63 -7.59 11.43
CA SER A 69 -5.23 -7.93 12.81
C SER A 69 -3.73 -7.75 13.05
N GLU A 70 -2.92 -8.00 12.02
CA GLU A 70 -1.47 -7.81 12.02
C GLU A 70 -1.09 -6.98 10.80
N ARG A 71 -0.09 -6.10 10.93
CA ARG A 71 0.37 -5.24 9.83
C ARG A 71 1.87 -5.29 9.78
N ASP A 72 2.40 -5.61 8.61
CA ASP A 72 3.84 -5.58 8.32
C ASP A 72 4.21 -4.33 7.52
N THR A 73 5.51 -4.17 7.28
CA THR A 73 6.05 -3.09 6.46
C THR A 73 5.41 -3.02 5.07
N ILE A 74 5.02 -4.17 4.49
CA ILE A 74 4.35 -4.22 3.19
C ILE A 74 2.94 -3.62 3.30
N SER A 75 2.21 -3.93 4.36
CA SER A 75 0.87 -3.38 4.65
C SER A 75 0.91 -1.85 4.66
N TRP A 76 1.81 -1.29 5.47
CA TRP A 76 1.98 0.16 5.62
C TRP A 76 2.43 0.85 4.32
N ASN A 77 3.40 0.26 3.62
CA ASN A 77 3.87 0.81 2.35
C ASN A 77 2.76 0.76 1.28
N SER A 78 1.95 -0.30 1.26
CA SER A 78 0.86 -0.46 0.29
C SER A 78 -0.21 0.60 0.46
N ILE A 79 -0.66 0.87 1.69
CA ILE A 79 -1.69 1.89 1.92
C ILE A 79 -1.12 3.31 1.72
N ALA A 80 0.13 3.58 2.09
CA ALA A 80 0.75 4.87 1.88
C ALA A 80 0.92 5.19 0.38
N ALA A 81 1.33 4.19 -0.41
CA ALA A 81 1.40 4.30 -1.86
C ALA A 81 0.02 4.51 -2.49
N ALA A 82 -1.00 3.77 -2.05
CA ALA A 82 -2.38 3.91 -2.52
C ALA A 82 -2.90 5.34 -2.36
N TYR A 83 -2.69 5.97 -1.20
CA TYR A 83 -3.07 7.37 -0.99
C TYR A 83 -2.34 8.31 -1.96
N ALA A 84 -1.02 8.22 -2.02
CA ALA A 84 -0.25 9.20 -2.75
C ALA A 84 -0.35 9.07 -4.28
N GLN A 85 -0.45 7.85 -4.83
CA GLN A 85 -0.67 7.68 -6.27
C GLN A 85 -2.04 8.21 -6.73
N ASN A 86 -3.00 8.33 -5.80
CA ASN A 86 -4.32 8.92 -6.03
C ASN A 86 -4.41 10.39 -5.58
N GLY A 87 -3.28 11.04 -5.27
CA GLY A 87 -3.21 12.47 -4.98
C GLY A 87 -3.50 12.87 -3.52
N HIS A 88 -3.69 11.90 -2.63
CA HIS A 88 -3.96 12.11 -1.20
C HIS A 88 -2.65 12.13 -0.38
N PHE A 89 -1.81 13.13 -0.63
CA PHE A 89 -0.46 13.16 -0.08
C PHE A 89 -0.42 13.38 1.44
N GLU A 90 -1.33 14.18 1.99
CA GLU A 90 -1.37 14.46 3.44
C GLU A 90 -1.69 13.18 4.22
N GLU A 91 -2.65 12.40 3.74
CA GLU A 91 -3.02 11.10 4.28
C GLU A 91 -1.88 10.09 4.13
N SER A 92 -1.18 10.09 2.99
CA SER A 92 0.01 9.26 2.81
C SER A 92 1.09 9.58 3.85
N PHE A 93 1.41 10.87 4.08
CA PHE A 93 2.35 11.28 5.12
C PHE A 93 1.87 10.90 6.53
N TRP A 94 0.57 11.02 6.79
CA TRP A 94 -0.02 10.60 8.05
C TRP A 94 0.14 9.09 8.29
N ILE A 95 -0.08 8.27 7.27
CA ILE A 95 0.14 6.82 7.33
C ILE A 95 1.61 6.50 7.63
N PHE A 96 2.57 7.18 7.00
CA PHE A 96 3.99 7.03 7.34
C PHE A 96 4.29 7.45 8.78
N HIS A 97 3.67 8.53 9.26
CA HIS A 97 3.84 8.97 10.65
C HIS A 97 3.30 7.92 11.62
N LEU A 98 2.13 7.35 11.35
CA LEU A 98 1.54 6.25 12.13
C LEU A 98 2.44 5.01 12.09
N MET A 99 2.93 4.62 10.92
CA MET A 99 3.85 3.48 10.78
C MET A 99 5.04 3.61 11.74
N ARG A 100 5.65 4.80 11.83
CA ARG A 100 6.77 5.06 12.74
C ARG A 100 6.44 4.93 14.23
N HIS A 101 5.17 5.13 14.60
CA HIS A 101 4.72 5.01 15.97
C HIS A 101 4.36 3.57 16.36
N PHE A 102 3.95 2.76 15.39
CA PHE A 102 3.54 1.37 15.62
C PHE A 102 4.58 0.32 15.23
N HIS A 103 5.56 0.69 14.40
CA HIS A 103 6.57 -0.21 13.83
C HIS A 103 7.96 0.46 13.94
N ASP A 104 8.83 -0.08 14.80
CA ASP A 104 10.17 0.48 15.05
C ASP A 104 11.13 0.33 13.84
N GLU A 105 10.80 -0.50 12.86
CA GLU A 105 11.60 -0.67 11.64
C GLU A 105 11.08 0.20 10.49
N VAL A 106 11.53 1.45 10.44
CA VAL A 106 11.58 2.20 9.17
C VAL A 106 12.80 1.72 8.40
N ASN A 107 12.62 0.92 7.35
CA ASN A 107 13.72 0.46 6.51
C ASN A 107 13.91 1.32 5.26
N SER A 108 15.01 1.13 4.53
CA SER A 108 15.33 1.87 3.32
C SER A 108 14.27 1.74 2.22
N THR A 109 13.48 0.66 2.22
CA THR A 109 12.36 0.46 1.29
C THR A 109 11.18 1.40 1.60
N THR A 110 10.89 1.67 2.87
CA THR A 110 9.87 2.66 3.28
C THR A 110 10.23 4.07 2.79
N VAL A 111 11.50 4.47 2.94
CA VAL A 111 12.01 5.77 2.46
C VAL A 111 12.03 5.83 0.93
N SER A 112 12.41 4.74 0.25
CA SER A 112 12.41 4.67 -1.21
C SER A 112 11.00 4.72 -1.82
N THR A 113 10.02 4.08 -1.16
CA THR A 113 8.60 4.14 -1.58
C THR A 113 8.10 5.57 -1.46
N LEU A 114 8.40 6.24 -0.34
CA LEU A 114 8.09 7.66 -0.15
C LEU A 114 8.75 8.53 -1.24
N LEU A 115 10.03 8.34 -1.53
CA LEU A 115 10.76 9.11 -2.54
C LEU A 115 10.26 8.85 -3.97
N SER A 116 9.95 7.61 -4.33
CA SER A 116 9.44 7.26 -5.68
C SER A 116 8.05 7.86 -5.91
N VAL A 117 7.18 7.72 -4.93
CA VAL A 117 5.83 8.27 -4.96
C VAL A 117 5.84 9.80 -5.04
N LEU A 118 6.77 10.45 -4.32
CA LEU A 118 6.88 11.91 -4.31
C LEU A 118 7.70 12.47 -5.49
N GLY A 119 8.58 11.67 -6.10
CA GLY A 119 9.35 12.04 -7.29
C GLY A 119 8.52 12.11 -8.57
N HIS A 120 7.33 11.49 -8.57
CA HIS A 120 6.37 11.55 -9.69
C HIS A 120 5.39 12.74 -9.62
N VAL A 121 5.48 13.59 -8.58
CA VAL A 121 4.55 14.71 -8.35
C VAL A 121 5.21 16.04 -8.73
N ASP A 122 4.58 16.78 -9.63
CA ASP A 122 5.10 18.00 -10.24
C ASP A 122 5.39 19.14 -9.21
N HIS A 123 6.66 19.19 -8.82
CA HIS A 123 7.55 20.22 -8.29
C HIS A 123 7.15 21.54 -7.59
N GLN A 124 5.91 22.01 -7.48
CA GLN A 124 5.75 23.42 -7.05
C GLN A 124 5.49 23.71 -5.56
N LYS A 125 4.99 22.76 -4.76
CA LYS A 125 4.65 23.05 -3.34
C LYS A 125 5.43 22.25 -2.29
N TRP A 126 5.90 21.05 -2.61
CA TRP A 126 6.35 20.11 -1.58
C TRP A 126 7.82 19.74 -1.60
N GLY A 127 8.60 20.21 -2.59
CA GLY A 127 10.06 20.00 -2.61
C GLY A 127 10.76 20.44 -1.31
N ARG A 128 10.27 21.49 -0.64
CA ARG A 128 10.80 21.95 0.66
C ARG A 128 10.34 21.13 1.86
N GLY A 129 9.09 20.67 1.86
CA GLY A 129 8.55 19.86 2.96
C GLY A 129 9.21 18.48 3.04
N ILE A 130 9.44 17.88 1.87
CA ILE A 130 10.13 16.60 1.71
C ILE A 130 11.60 16.74 2.07
N HIS A 131 12.27 17.79 1.57
CA HIS A 131 13.64 18.10 1.97
C HIS A 131 13.75 18.29 3.49
N GLY A 132 12.81 19.01 4.12
CA GLY A 132 12.77 19.16 5.57
C GLY A 132 12.56 17.84 6.32
N LEU A 133 11.78 16.92 5.76
CA LEU A 133 11.54 15.60 6.33
C LEU A 133 12.78 14.68 6.21
N VAL A 134 13.44 14.67 5.06
CA VAL A 134 14.70 13.94 4.80
C VAL A 134 15.81 14.42 5.76
N VAL A 135 15.95 15.74 5.93
CA VAL A 135 16.87 16.38 6.89
C VAL A 135 16.55 16.03 8.33
N LYS A 136 15.26 16.09 8.70
CA LYS A 136 14.84 15.72 10.06
C LYS A 136 15.00 14.22 10.35
N MET A 137 15.01 13.39 9.31
CA MET A 137 15.24 11.95 9.42
C MET A 137 16.72 11.55 9.33
N GLY A 138 17.64 12.49 9.05
CA GLY A 138 19.08 12.22 9.00
C GLY A 138 19.56 11.48 7.74
N PHE A 139 18.77 11.51 6.66
CA PHE A 139 19.10 10.84 5.39
C PHE A 139 19.82 11.75 4.38
N ASP A 140 20.36 12.88 4.83
CA ASP A 140 21.00 13.92 4.00
C ASP A 140 22.29 13.47 3.31
N SER A 141 22.78 12.29 3.65
CA SER A 141 24.03 11.73 3.15
C SER A 141 23.86 10.74 1.98
N VAL A 142 22.64 10.53 1.48
CA VAL A 142 22.35 9.49 0.46
C VAL A 142 21.73 10.06 -0.84
N VAL A 143 21.88 11.37 -1.10
CA VAL A 143 21.55 11.98 -2.41
C VAL A 143 22.79 12.64 -3.00
#